data_AF-A0A7H4P6H1-F1
#
_entry.id   AF-A0A7H4P6H1-F1
#
_cell.length_a   1.000
_cell.length_b   1.000
_cell.length_c   1.000
_cell.angle_alpha   90.00
_cell.angle_beta   90.00
_cell.angle_gamma   90.00
#
_symmetry.space_group_name_H-M   'P 1'
#
loop_
_entity.id
_entity.type
_entity.pdbx_description
1 polymer ?
#
loop_
_entity_poly.entity_id
_entity_poly.type
_entity_poly.pdbx_seq_one_letter_code
_entity_poly.pdbx_strand_id
1 'polypeptide(L)'
;MDLTADDLVVVMAFRRRPRIIRPLLQQLRSSGIPALLMCEPQAHGLFPLARWRLCAPLDSVSAYDSYASVNSLINLLSNAFLHEILDKGRPRIHDIATLYQQLDELEQR
;
A
#
# COMPACT_ATOMS: atom_id res chain seq x y z
N MET A 1 -11.66 -12.22 12.53
CA MET A 1 -12.55 -11.26 11.85
C MET A 1 -12.60 -11.66 10.39
N ASP A 2 -13.80 -11.82 9.84
CA ASP A 2 -13.99 -12.06 8.42
C ASP A 2 -14.00 -10.72 7.67
N LEU A 3 -13.54 -10.71 6.41
CA LEU A 3 -13.58 -9.51 5.55
C LEU A 3 -14.99 -9.29 4.99
N THR A 4 -15.43 -8.05 4.97
CA THR A 4 -16.76 -7.63 4.54
C THR A 4 -16.69 -6.59 3.42
N ALA A 5 -17.85 -6.19 2.88
CA ALA A 5 -17.92 -5.15 1.84
C ALA A 5 -17.52 -3.75 2.33
N ASP A 6 -17.51 -3.53 3.66
CA ASP A 6 -17.09 -2.27 4.27
C ASP A 6 -15.57 -2.18 4.45
N ASP A 7 -14.85 -3.29 4.27
CA ASP A 7 -13.40 -3.35 4.35
C ASP A 7 -12.74 -3.03 3.00
N LEU A 8 -11.59 -2.38 3.03
CA LEU A 8 -10.75 -2.16 1.84
C LEU A 8 -9.51 -3.05 1.90
N VAL A 9 -9.32 -3.88 0.86
CA VAL A 9 -8.08 -4.63 0.69
C VAL A 9 -7.13 -3.89 -0.23
N VAL A 10 -5.98 -3.46 0.30
CA VAL A 10 -4.89 -2.87 -0.50
C VAL A 10 -3.92 -3.96 -0.94
N VAL A 11 -3.86 -4.24 -2.24
CA VAL A 11 -3.02 -5.27 -2.82
C VAL A 11 -1.83 -4.64 -3.54
N MET A 12 -0.63 -4.84 -2.99
CA MET A 12 0.62 -4.47 -3.65
C MET A 12 1.09 -5.63 -4.53
N ALA A 13 0.90 -5.51 -5.83
CA ALA A 13 1.14 -6.57 -6.81
C ALA A 13 2.15 -6.10 -7.88
N PHE A 14 3.33 -5.70 -7.45
CA PHE A 14 4.46 -5.38 -8.33
C PHE A 14 5.16 -6.65 -8.84
N ARG A 15 5.98 -6.55 -9.90
CA ARG A 15 6.74 -7.62 -10.59
C ARG A 15 7.12 -8.84 -9.72
N ARG A 16 7.22 -10.02 -10.35
CA ARG A 16 7.44 -11.33 -9.68
C ARG A 16 6.32 -11.69 -8.68
N ARG A 17 5.08 -11.34 -9.04
CA ARG A 17 3.87 -11.58 -8.25
C ARG A 17 3.70 -13.06 -7.88
N PRO A 18 3.38 -13.37 -6.61
CA PRO A 18 2.92 -14.70 -6.23
C PRO A 18 1.70 -15.15 -7.05
N ARG A 19 1.62 -16.44 -7.38
CA ARG A 19 0.51 -16.99 -8.18
C ARG A 19 -0.88 -16.77 -7.54
N ILE A 20 -0.92 -16.56 -6.23
CA ILE A 20 -2.16 -16.33 -5.48
C ILE A 20 -2.81 -14.97 -5.74
N ILE A 21 -2.06 -13.97 -6.25
CA ILE A 21 -2.57 -12.60 -6.42
C ILE A 21 -3.85 -12.55 -7.29
N ARG A 22 -3.85 -13.27 -8.41
CA ARG A 22 -5.00 -13.26 -9.33
C ARG A 22 -6.22 -13.98 -8.73
N PRO A 23 -6.11 -15.23 -8.23
CA PRO A 23 -7.19 -15.89 -7.52
C PRO A 23 -7.74 -15.07 -6.34
N LEU A 24 -6.86 -14.42 -5.58
CA LEU A 24 -7.25 -13.57 -4.45
C LEU A 24 -8.12 -12.39 -4.92
N LEU A 25 -7.67 -11.64 -5.94
CA LEU A 25 -8.44 -10.52 -6.48
C LEU A 25 -9.77 -10.96 -7.09
N GLN A 26 -9.81 -12.13 -7.74
CA GLN A 26 -11.05 -12.72 -8.25
C GLN A 26 -12.03 -13.03 -7.12
N GLN A 27 -11.53 -13.63 -6.03
CA GLN A 27 -12.34 -13.97 -4.86
C GLN A 27 -12.89 -12.72 -4.17
N LEU A 28 -12.04 -11.71 -3.93
CA LEU A 28 -12.46 -10.44 -3.33
C LEU A 28 -13.57 -9.79 -4.16
N ARG A 29 -13.40 -9.74 -5.49
CA ARG A 29 -14.42 -9.22 -6.40
C ARG A 29 -15.72 -10.01 -6.34
N SER A 30 -15.68 -11.34 -6.35
CA SER A 30 -16.90 -12.17 -6.26
C SER A 30 -17.61 -12.04 -4.91
N SER A 31 -16.85 -11.79 -3.84
CA SER A 31 -17.39 -11.55 -2.50
C SER A 31 -17.87 -10.11 -2.27
N GLY A 32 -17.79 -9.23 -3.29
CA GLY A 32 -18.20 -7.83 -3.18
C GLY A 32 -17.25 -6.97 -2.33
N ILE A 33 -16.07 -7.48 -1.98
CA ILE A 33 -15.08 -6.79 -1.15
C ILE A 33 -14.23 -5.89 -2.05
N PRO A 34 -14.21 -4.56 -1.83
CA PRO A 34 -13.47 -3.66 -2.68
C PRO A 34 -11.95 -3.83 -2.49
N ALA A 35 -11.24 -3.86 -3.62
CA ALA A 35 -9.78 -3.93 -3.65
C ALA A 35 -9.17 -2.69 -4.34
N LEU A 36 -8.13 -2.13 -3.71
CA LEU A 36 -7.22 -1.15 -4.32
C LEU A 36 -5.96 -1.88 -4.78
N LEU A 37 -5.67 -1.84 -6.07
CA LEU A 37 -4.48 -2.46 -6.66
C LEU A 37 -3.36 -1.43 -6.83
N MET A 38 -2.21 -1.69 -6.21
CA MET A 38 -0.96 -0.99 -6.48
C MET A 38 -0.04 -1.88 -7.31
N CYS A 39 0.33 -1.46 -8.51
CA CYS A 39 1.10 -2.29 -9.44
C CYS A 39 1.85 -1.44 -10.48
N GLU A 40 2.69 -2.09 -11.30
CA GLU A 40 3.26 -1.42 -12.47
C GLU A 40 2.23 -1.28 -13.61
N PRO A 41 2.35 -0.27 -14.50
CA PRO A 41 1.39 -0.03 -15.60
C PRO A 41 1.16 -1.24 -16.51
N GLN A 42 2.14 -2.14 -16.63
CA GLN A 42 2.10 -3.32 -17.48
C GLN A 42 1.22 -4.46 -16.92
N ALA A 43 0.71 -4.35 -15.70
CA ALA A 43 -0.12 -5.37 -15.05
C ALA A 43 -1.59 -5.39 -15.54
N HIS A 44 -1.81 -5.15 -16.83
CA HIS A 44 -3.15 -4.99 -17.46
C HIS A 44 -4.13 -6.12 -17.13
N GLY A 45 -3.63 -7.36 -17.02
CA GLY A 45 -4.46 -8.54 -16.71
C GLY A 45 -5.10 -8.53 -15.31
N LEU A 46 -4.64 -7.68 -14.39
CA LEU A 46 -5.20 -7.54 -13.05
C LEU A 46 -6.20 -6.37 -12.96
N PHE A 47 -6.20 -5.46 -13.92
CA PHE A 47 -6.98 -4.22 -13.84
C PHE A 47 -8.49 -4.43 -13.69
N PRO A 48 -9.12 -5.37 -14.40
CA PRO A 48 -10.56 -5.61 -14.26
C PRO A 48 -10.96 -6.26 -12.93
N LEU A 49 -10.00 -6.70 -12.12
CA LEU A 49 -10.23 -7.42 -10.86
C LEU A 49 -10.23 -6.50 -9.63
N ALA A 50 -9.80 -5.24 -9.78
CA ALA A 50 -9.73 -4.28 -8.68
C ALA A 50 -10.66 -3.09 -8.94
N ARG A 51 -11.20 -2.51 -7.86
CA ARG A 51 -12.07 -1.34 -7.95
C ARG A 51 -11.28 -0.08 -8.25
N TRP A 52 -10.13 0.08 -7.61
CA TRP A 52 -9.21 1.19 -7.83
C TRP A 52 -7.82 0.68 -8.21
N ARG A 53 -7.08 1.53 -8.91
CA ARG A 53 -5.73 1.21 -9.39
C ARG A 53 -4.85 2.43 -9.20
N LEU A 54 -3.69 2.22 -8.61
CA LEU A 54 -2.61 3.20 -8.55
C LEU A 54 -1.37 2.56 -9.16
N CYS A 55 -0.93 3.10 -10.31
CA CYS A 55 0.19 2.55 -11.04
C CYS A 55 1.46 3.34 -10.74
N ALA A 56 2.55 2.64 -10.45
CA ALA A 56 3.87 3.23 -10.25
C ALA A 56 4.90 2.50 -11.14
N PRO A 57 5.65 3.22 -12.00
CA PRO A 57 6.64 2.60 -12.88
C PRO A 57 7.83 2.07 -12.08
N LEU A 58 8.34 0.91 -12.46
CA LEU A 58 9.51 0.29 -11.84
C LEU A 58 10.80 0.49 -12.65
N ASP A 59 10.78 1.41 -13.61
CA ASP A 59 11.85 1.60 -14.58
C ASP A 59 13.19 1.90 -13.90
N SER A 60 14.22 1.20 -14.37
CA SER A 60 15.58 1.29 -13.87
C SER A 60 16.55 0.98 -15.02
N VAL A 61 17.68 1.69 -15.06
CA VAL A 61 18.77 1.43 -16.02
C VAL A 61 19.68 0.28 -15.57
N SER A 62 19.42 -0.29 -14.40
CA SER A 62 20.22 -1.33 -13.76
C SER A 62 19.49 -2.68 -13.75
N ALA A 63 20.15 -3.72 -13.21
CA ALA A 63 19.61 -5.08 -13.12
C ALA A 63 18.42 -5.22 -12.16
N TYR A 64 18.19 -4.23 -11.29
CA TYR A 64 17.13 -4.23 -10.30
C TYR A 64 16.04 -3.22 -10.63
N ASP A 65 14.78 -3.62 -10.41
CA ASP A 65 13.60 -2.75 -10.49
C ASP A 65 13.70 -1.60 -9.48
N SER A 66 13.29 -0.39 -9.88
CA SER A 66 13.28 0.78 -9.00
C SER A 66 11.95 0.90 -8.25
N TYR A 67 12.00 0.83 -6.92
CA TYR A 67 10.83 1.03 -6.05
C TYR A 67 10.70 2.47 -5.54
N ALA A 68 11.51 3.40 -6.06
CA ALA A 68 11.45 4.81 -5.64
C ALA A 68 10.06 5.41 -5.84
N SER A 69 9.47 5.23 -7.04
CA SER A 69 8.12 5.71 -7.36
C SER A 69 7.04 5.07 -6.47
N VAL A 70 7.18 3.78 -6.16
CA VAL A 70 6.27 3.03 -5.27
C VAL A 70 6.32 3.62 -3.87
N ASN A 71 7.52 3.83 -3.32
CA ASN A 71 7.71 4.42 -2.00
C ASN A 71 7.22 5.87 -1.94
N SER A 72 7.45 6.66 -3.00
CA SER A 72 6.92 8.02 -3.10
C SER A 72 5.39 8.04 -3.11
N LEU A 73 4.76 7.10 -3.81
CA LEU A 73 3.30 6.95 -3.81
C LEU A 73 2.78 6.56 -2.43
N ILE A 74 3.41 5.59 -1.76
CA ILE A 74 3.06 5.21 -0.38
C ILE A 74 3.17 6.43 0.55
N ASN A 75 4.28 7.17 0.48
CA ASN A 75 4.48 8.37 1.28
C ASN A 75 3.42 9.44 1.01
N LEU A 76 3.06 9.67 -0.26
CA LEU A 76 2.01 10.62 -0.63
C LEU A 76 0.67 10.22 -0.01
N LEU A 77 0.28 8.95 -0.13
CA LEU A 77 -0.97 8.43 0.43
C LEU A 77 -0.99 8.52 1.96
N SER A 78 0.11 8.16 2.62
CA SER A 78 0.23 8.24 4.07
C SER A 78 0.10 9.69 4.58
N ASN A 79 0.75 10.64 3.91
CA ASN A 79 0.66 12.06 4.28
C ASN A 79 -0.73 12.64 4.01
N ALA A 80 -1.35 12.29 2.87
CA ALA A 80 -2.72 12.71 2.57
C ALA A 80 -3.70 12.14 3.60
N PHE A 81 -3.56 10.87 3.95
CA PHE A 81 -4.38 10.23 4.98
C PHE A 81 -4.19 10.92 6.34
N LEU A 82 -2.94 11.13 6.77
CA LEU A 82 -2.65 11.84 8.01
C LEU A 82 -3.26 13.24 8.05
N HIS A 83 -3.22 13.96 6.93
CA HIS A 83 -3.82 15.29 6.80
C HIS A 83 -5.35 15.25 6.89
N GLU A 84 -5.98 14.16 6.46
CA GLU A 84 -7.44 14.01 6.59
C GLU A 84 -7.85 13.66 8.03
N ILE A 85 -7.01 12.93 8.77
CA ILE A 85 -7.31 12.46 10.14
C ILE A 85 -6.65 13.30 11.24
N LEU A 86 -6.25 14.55 10.97
CA LEU A 86 -5.32 15.33 11.82
C LEU A 86 -5.62 15.30 13.32
N ASP A 87 -6.89 15.42 13.72
CA ASP A 87 -7.29 15.42 15.14
C ASP A 87 -6.99 14.09 15.85
N LYS A 88 -7.03 12.97 15.10
CA LYS A 88 -6.71 11.62 15.59
C LYS A 88 -5.29 11.17 15.23
N GLY A 89 -4.67 11.77 14.21
CA GLY A 89 -3.37 11.37 13.67
C GLY A 89 -2.18 11.91 14.45
N ARG A 90 -2.25 13.17 14.93
CA ARG A 90 -1.14 13.79 15.70
C ARG A 90 -0.81 13.06 17.01
N PRO A 91 -1.81 12.65 17.84
CA PRO A 91 -1.52 11.88 19.06
C PRO A 91 -0.76 10.58 18.75
N ARG A 92 -1.17 9.85 17.71
CA ARG A 92 -0.53 8.59 17.32
C ARG A 92 0.93 8.76 16.89
N ILE A 93 1.27 9.87 16.22
CA ILE A 93 2.67 10.16 15.86
C ILE A 93 3.50 10.45 17.11
N HIS A 94 2.93 11.20 18.06
CA HIS A 94 3.58 11.47 19.34
C HIS A 94 3.84 10.19 20.13
N ASP A 95 2.88 9.26 20.16
CA ASP A 95 3.02 7.96 20.81
C ASP A 95 4.15 7.13 20.19
N ILE A 96 4.25 7.10 18.85
CA ILE A 96 5.34 6.41 18.14
C ILE A 96 6.70 7.03 18.47
N ALA A 97 6.81 8.36 18.45
CA ALA A 97 8.05 9.05 18.82
C ALA A 97 8.45 8.77 20.28
N THR A 98 7.47 8.70 21.17
CA THR A 98 7.68 8.36 22.58
C THR A 98 8.18 6.93 22.75
N LEU A 99 7.63 5.97 21.99
CA LEU A 99 8.11 4.58 21.99
C LEU A 99 9.58 4.48 21.54
N TYR A 100 9.95 5.19 20.47
CA TYR A 100 11.35 5.24 20.02
C TYR A 100 12.31 5.78 21.09
N GLN A 101 11.89 6.81 21.83
CA GLN A 101 12.68 7.35 22.95
C GLN A 101 12.78 6.37 24.12
N GLN A 102 11.68 5.68 24.46
CA GLN A 102 11.65 4.70 25.54
C GLN A 102 12.54 3.49 25.25
N LEU A 103 12.66 3.11 23.99
CA LEU A 103 13.48 1.98 23.54
C LEU A 103 14.94 2.35 23.26
N ASP A 104 15.31 3.63 23.38
CA ASP A 104 16.64 4.17 23.01
C ASP A 104 17.09 3.73 21.60
N GLU A 105 16.12 3.60 20.69
CA GLU A 105 16.32 3.04 19.34
C GLU A 105 16.94 4.04 18.35
N LEU A 106 16.94 5.34 18.68
CA LEU A 106 17.38 6.40 17.79
C LEU A 106 18.80 6.85 18.14
N GLU A 107 19.64 7.02 17.11
CA GLU A 107 20.96 7.62 17.28
C GLU A 107 20.84 9.03 17.89
N GLN A 108 21.66 9.30 18.91
CA GLN A 108 21.77 10.64 19.47
C GLN A 108 22.38 11.56 18.42
N ARG A 109 21.67 12.64 18.10
CA ARG A 109 22.09 13.67 17.15
C ARG A 109 23.35 14.41 17.58
#